data_AF-A0A0E3PPX9-F1
#
_entry.id   AF-A0A0E3PPX9-F1
#
_cell.length_a   1.000
_cell.length_b   1.000
_cell.length_c   1.000
_cell.angle_alpha   90.00
_cell.angle_beta   90.00
_cell.angle_gamma   90.00
#
_symmetry.space_group_name_H-M   'P 1'
#
loop_
_entity.id
_entity.type
_entity.pdbx_description
1 polymer ?
#
loop_
_entity_poly.entity_id
_entity_poly.type
_entity_poly.pdbx_seq_one_letter_code
_entity_poly.pdbx_strand_id
1 'polypeptide(L)'
;MEGKLRNSGIGIIGNVPWGTHFCQFYQTKEDLMEILVPYFKAGLENNENCIWITSQLLEVEEAKEALRRAVPDFEIYLKKGQIEIFPYIRGYINEGVFDSERAVNGLKEKLNQALERGYEGLRVTGDACWLEKEGWTDFVNYENKVDSVIEKHQMISLCSYHLEMCNATEILDIAFNHRFSLIKREGLWDRIENSGRRRAEKAVFQAAKDWEQTFDAVPDLVAIIDNECRIVRANRAMAARLGVTQEECSGLTCHRVMHGTDEPPSFCPHKQLLKDGLERITEVHEELLGGDFVLSVSPLYGPDGKIMGCVHVARDITERKRAEKALKKAHECLEEKVKARTAELEEAYKALKENEGRLSEAQKMAHIGNWDWDLVTNRSYWSDEMYRIFGLEPQEFGLTYDKIYNYIHPDDRDYLENSIKRALNEGSCDSDYRIISDDGGERVVQFRDKEVLEAFRESQNRVISMSLIHEELYKGKGNDALDFSAYLRKLSEKLFQTYSLNGKNISLYMNLEENTSFNMDIAVPLGIIVNEIVSNAFKHAFPEKKGEIRIQLQKEKICNEVNRSLFSLKISDNGIGIPEGMELASFESLGMKLVNTLVDQLCGKIEIIRAHGTEFRITFNVTERSQIPVGVE
;
A
#
# COMPACT_ATOMS: atom_id res chain seq x y z
N MET A 1 -21.30 3.32 -44.67
CA MET A 1 -22.35 2.59 -45.43
C MET A 1 -21.83 1.19 -45.68
N GLU A 2 -22.42 0.15 -45.08
CA GLU A 2 -22.15 -1.23 -45.50
C GLU A 2 -22.80 -1.42 -46.89
N GLY A 3 -22.05 -1.02 -47.93
CA GLY A 3 -22.53 -0.95 -49.30
C GLY A 3 -22.45 -2.29 -50.00
N LYS A 4 -23.51 -2.64 -50.73
CA LYS A 4 -23.58 -3.76 -51.69
C LYS A 4 -22.30 -3.78 -52.55
N LEU A 5 -21.52 -4.85 -52.44
CA LEU A 5 -20.28 -5.02 -53.20
C LEU A 5 -20.58 -5.02 -54.71
N ARG A 6 -19.77 -4.30 -55.48
CA ARG A 6 -19.92 -4.10 -56.92
C ARG A 6 -18.78 -4.79 -57.66
N ASN A 7 -19.08 -5.45 -58.78
CA ASN A 7 -18.03 -6.03 -59.60
C ASN A 7 -17.18 -4.90 -60.19
N SER A 8 -15.87 -4.91 -59.91
CA SER A 8 -14.96 -3.93 -60.50
C SER A 8 -14.73 -4.16 -61.99
N GLY A 9 -14.96 -5.39 -62.49
CA GLY A 9 -14.60 -5.82 -63.84
C GLY A 9 -13.14 -6.25 -63.98
N ILE A 10 -12.32 -6.03 -62.95
CA ILE A 10 -10.87 -6.25 -62.96
C ILE A 10 -10.56 -7.47 -62.09
N GLY A 11 -10.03 -8.54 -62.70
CA GLY A 11 -9.88 -9.85 -62.05
C GLY A 11 -9.08 -9.83 -60.74
N ILE A 12 -7.98 -9.08 -60.67
CA ILE A 12 -7.13 -8.99 -59.47
C ILE A 12 -7.75 -8.16 -58.33
N ILE A 13 -8.75 -7.32 -58.64
CA ILE A 13 -9.45 -6.51 -57.62
C ILE A 13 -10.66 -7.26 -57.07
N GLY A 14 -11.44 -7.93 -57.94
CA GLY A 14 -12.70 -8.56 -57.58
C GLY A 14 -13.81 -7.54 -57.33
N ASN A 15 -14.59 -7.73 -56.26
CA ASN A 15 -15.68 -6.81 -55.93
C ASN A 15 -15.22 -5.69 -54.99
N VAL A 16 -15.72 -4.47 -55.20
CA VAL A 16 -15.40 -3.27 -54.41
C VAL A 16 -16.67 -2.61 -53.86
N PRO A 17 -16.63 -1.99 -52.68
CA PRO A 17 -17.75 -1.18 -52.19
C PRO A 17 -17.85 0.15 -52.93
N TRP A 18 -19.01 0.79 -52.85
CA TRP A 18 -19.14 2.22 -53.16
C TRP A 18 -18.15 3.06 -52.34
N GLY A 19 -17.74 4.18 -52.92
CA GLY A 19 -16.71 5.06 -52.36
C GLY A 19 -15.29 4.54 -52.56
N THR A 20 -15.07 3.58 -53.46
CA THR A 20 -13.72 3.09 -53.77
C THR A 20 -13.05 3.99 -54.79
N HIS A 21 -11.92 4.55 -54.38
CA HIS A 21 -11.01 5.33 -55.21
C HIS A 21 -9.65 4.63 -55.28
N PHE A 22 -9.22 4.29 -56.48
CA PHE A 22 -7.99 3.54 -56.73
C PHE A 22 -7.34 3.99 -58.04
N CYS A 23 -6.06 3.65 -58.24
CA CYS A 23 -5.34 4.07 -59.43
C CYS A 23 -4.69 2.91 -60.18
N GLN A 24 -4.36 3.17 -61.45
CA GLN A 24 -3.49 2.33 -62.25
C GLN A 24 -2.30 3.13 -62.79
N PHE A 25 -1.14 2.49 -62.81
CA PHE A 25 0.04 2.97 -63.54
C PHE A 25 0.20 2.15 -64.82
N TYR A 26 0.21 2.83 -65.96
CA TYR A 26 0.28 2.20 -67.29
C TYR A 26 1.48 2.74 -68.09
N GLN A 27 1.98 1.94 -69.04
CA GLN A 27 3.08 2.34 -69.93
C GLN A 27 2.62 2.37 -71.39
N THR A 28 1.76 1.43 -71.76
CA THR A 28 1.26 1.31 -73.14
C THR A 28 -0.24 1.55 -73.20
N LYS A 29 -0.74 1.81 -74.41
CA LYS A 29 -2.17 1.91 -74.66
C LYS A 29 -2.88 0.59 -74.35
N GLU A 30 -2.25 -0.53 -74.66
CA GLU A 30 -2.76 -1.87 -74.38
C GLU A 30 -2.98 -2.07 -72.87
N ASP A 31 -2.05 -1.63 -72.03
CA ASP A 31 -2.21 -1.68 -70.56
C ASP A 31 -3.44 -0.91 -70.10
N LEU A 32 -3.65 0.30 -70.62
CA LEU A 32 -4.81 1.12 -70.29
C LEU A 32 -6.12 0.38 -70.67
N MET A 33 -6.16 -0.24 -71.85
CA MET A 33 -7.35 -0.93 -72.36
C MET A 33 -7.65 -2.24 -71.63
N GLU A 34 -6.62 -2.99 -71.21
CA GLU A 34 -6.77 -4.23 -70.43
C GLU A 34 -7.53 -4.03 -69.13
N ILE A 35 -7.43 -2.84 -68.52
CA ILE A 35 -8.12 -2.51 -67.26
C ILE A 35 -9.41 -1.72 -67.52
N LEU A 36 -9.37 -0.68 -68.35
CA LEU A 36 -10.51 0.23 -68.51
C LEU A 36 -11.69 -0.42 -69.25
N VAL A 37 -11.45 -1.28 -70.24
CA VAL A 37 -12.54 -1.94 -70.99
C VAL A 37 -13.36 -2.88 -70.09
N PRO A 38 -12.75 -3.82 -69.34
CA PRO A 38 -13.51 -4.62 -68.37
C PRO A 38 -14.16 -3.79 -67.26
N TYR A 39 -13.49 -2.73 -66.80
CA TYR A 39 -14.01 -1.82 -65.76
C TYR A 39 -15.33 -1.15 -66.18
N PHE A 40 -15.39 -0.60 -67.39
CA PHE A 40 -16.61 0.03 -67.90
C PHE A 40 -17.68 -0.97 -68.32
N LYS A 41 -17.29 -2.12 -68.88
CA LYS A 41 -18.23 -3.22 -69.14
C LYS A 41 -18.99 -3.60 -67.87
N ALA A 42 -18.26 -3.82 -66.77
CA ALA A 42 -18.87 -4.16 -65.49
C ALA A 42 -19.79 -3.05 -64.98
N GLY A 43 -19.44 -1.76 -65.15
CA GLY A 43 -20.31 -0.65 -64.77
C GLY A 43 -21.63 -0.61 -65.55
N LEU A 44 -21.55 -0.80 -66.87
CA LEU A 44 -22.74 -0.83 -67.75
C LEU A 44 -23.70 -1.97 -67.37
N GLU A 45 -23.16 -3.17 -67.20
CA GLU A 45 -23.92 -4.38 -66.80
C GLU A 45 -24.55 -4.24 -65.40
N ASN A 46 -23.93 -3.44 -64.54
CA ASN A 46 -24.36 -3.18 -63.18
C ASN A 46 -25.37 -2.02 -63.05
N ASN A 47 -25.85 -1.47 -64.16
CA ASN A 47 -26.74 -0.29 -64.20
C ASN A 47 -26.12 0.97 -63.56
N GLU A 48 -24.83 1.20 -63.80
CA GLU A 48 -24.11 2.39 -63.36
C GLU A 48 -23.97 3.38 -64.52
N ASN A 49 -23.95 4.68 -64.21
CA ASN A 49 -23.62 5.70 -65.20
C ASN A 49 -22.09 5.84 -65.29
N CYS A 50 -21.55 5.75 -66.49
CA CYS A 50 -20.12 5.63 -66.76
C CYS A 50 -19.57 6.90 -67.41
N ILE A 51 -18.47 7.43 -66.89
CA ILE A 51 -17.75 8.56 -67.49
C ILE A 51 -16.32 8.11 -67.75
N TRP A 52 -15.92 8.09 -69.02
CA TRP A 52 -14.57 7.77 -69.44
C TRP A 52 -13.88 9.03 -69.98
N ILE A 53 -12.94 9.58 -69.21
CA ILE A 53 -11.99 10.56 -69.72
C ILE A 53 -10.80 9.80 -70.31
N THR A 54 -10.57 9.93 -71.62
CA THR A 54 -9.46 9.22 -72.28
C THR A 54 -8.10 9.80 -71.90
N SER A 55 -7.00 9.21 -72.37
CA SER A 55 -5.63 9.69 -72.16
C SER A 55 -4.99 10.18 -73.46
N GLN A 56 -3.79 10.74 -73.40
CA GLN A 56 -3.04 11.15 -74.60
C GLN A 56 -2.77 10.00 -75.58
N LEU A 57 -2.70 8.75 -75.09
CA LEU A 57 -2.42 7.56 -75.90
C LEU A 57 -3.68 6.87 -76.44
N LEU A 58 -4.88 7.35 -76.06
CA LEU A 58 -6.15 6.72 -76.45
C LEU A 58 -7.16 7.77 -76.92
N GLU A 59 -7.50 7.70 -78.21
CA GLU A 59 -8.53 8.56 -78.77
C GLU A 59 -9.95 8.05 -78.45
N VAL A 60 -10.91 8.98 -78.44
CA VAL A 60 -12.32 8.68 -78.10
C VAL A 60 -12.92 7.59 -78.99
N GLU A 61 -12.66 7.61 -80.29
CA GLU A 61 -13.19 6.60 -81.21
C GLU A 61 -12.54 5.22 -81.01
N GLU A 62 -11.30 5.18 -80.57
CA GLU A 62 -10.60 3.92 -80.27
C GLU A 62 -11.12 3.29 -78.98
N ALA A 63 -11.41 4.11 -77.96
CA ALA A 63 -12.07 3.68 -76.73
C ALA A 63 -13.47 3.10 -77.02
N LYS A 64 -14.27 3.80 -77.85
CA LYS A 64 -15.59 3.30 -78.30
C LYS A 64 -15.47 1.99 -79.06
N GLU A 65 -14.53 1.89 -79.99
CA GLU A 65 -14.34 0.69 -80.81
C GLU A 65 -13.96 -0.53 -79.97
N ALA A 66 -13.12 -0.35 -78.95
CA ALA A 66 -12.82 -1.44 -78.04
C ALA A 66 -14.02 -1.86 -77.19
N LEU A 67 -14.84 -0.92 -76.73
CA LEU A 67 -16.09 -1.23 -76.02
C LEU A 67 -17.10 -1.93 -76.93
N ARG A 68 -17.21 -1.55 -78.22
CA ARG A 68 -18.05 -2.27 -79.19
C ARG A 68 -17.66 -3.74 -79.33
N ARG A 69 -16.37 -4.05 -79.25
CA ARG A 69 -15.88 -5.44 -79.31
C ARG A 69 -16.13 -6.23 -78.03
N ALA A 70 -16.12 -5.56 -76.87
CA ALA A 70 -16.19 -6.22 -75.56
C ALA A 70 -17.60 -6.28 -74.94
N VAL A 71 -18.48 -5.34 -75.31
CA VAL A 71 -19.82 -5.14 -74.74
C VAL A 71 -20.88 -5.36 -75.83
N PRO A 72 -21.67 -6.45 -75.75
CA PRO A 72 -22.82 -6.64 -76.62
C PRO A 72 -23.79 -5.46 -76.51
N ASP A 73 -24.37 -5.04 -77.64
CA ASP A 73 -25.34 -3.94 -77.71
C ASP A 73 -24.82 -2.59 -77.17
N PHE A 74 -23.50 -2.34 -77.25
CA PHE A 74 -22.87 -1.10 -76.80
C PHE A 74 -23.57 0.19 -77.29
N GLU A 75 -24.06 0.18 -78.52
CA GLU A 75 -24.77 1.32 -79.13
C GLU A 75 -26.07 1.69 -78.38
N ILE A 76 -26.71 0.74 -77.67
CA ILE A 76 -27.87 1.04 -76.82
C ILE A 76 -27.45 1.87 -75.60
N TYR A 77 -26.35 1.49 -74.95
CA TYR A 77 -25.81 2.21 -73.80
C TYR A 77 -25.37 3.63 -74.16
N LEU A 78 -24.73 3.77 -75.32
CA LEU A 78 -24.31 5.07 -75.84
C LEU A 78 -25.52 5.98 -76.16
N LYS A 79 -26.55 5.46 -76.84
CA LYS A 79 -27.78 6.21 -77.15
C LYS A 79 -28.58 6.61 -75.90
N LYS A 80 -28.57 5.77 -74.86
CA LYS A 80 -29.20 6.07 -73.56
C LYS A 80 -28.41 7.10 -72.74
N GLY A 81 -27.20 7.45 -73.15
CA GLY A 81 -26.30 8.30 -72.37
C GLY A 81 -25.89 7.64 -71.05
N GLN A 82 -25.84 6.31 -71.00
CA GLN A 82 -25.34 5.59 -69.83
C GLN A 82 -23.82 5.66 -69.75
N ILE A 83 -23.13 5.83 -70.88
CA ILE A 83 -21.69 6.11 -70.93
C ILE A 83 -21.40 7.37 -71.74
N GLU A 84 -20.58 8.25 -71.17
CA GLU A 84 -20.04 9.43 -71.82
C GLU A 84 -18.52 9.29 -71.92
N ILE A 85 -17.95 9.47 -73.11
CA ILE A 85 -16.51 9.38 -73.36
C ILE A 85 -16.00 10.74 -73.82
N PHE A 86 -15.05 11.32 -73.07
CA PHE A 86 -14.49 12.64 -73.31
C PHE A 86 -12.99 12.55 -73.59
N PRO A 87 -12.45 13.39 -74.49
CA PRO A 87 -11.02 13.51 -74.65
C PRO A 87 -10.39 14.18 -73.41
N TYR A 88 -9.16 13.78 -73.06
CA TYR A 88 -8.43 14.30 -71.88
C TYR A 88 -8.41 15.83 -71.77
N ILE A 89 -8.33 16.54 -72.90
CA ILE A 89 -8.28 18.02 -72.98
C ILE A 89 -9.57 18.69 -72.45
N ARG A 90 -10.72 18.03 -72.57
CA ARG A 90 -12.05 18.62 -72.26
C ARG A 90 -12.57 18.26 -70.87
N GLY A 91 -11.89 17.34 -70.16
CA GLY A 91 -12.33 16.82 -68.86
C GLY A 91 -11.95 17.71 -67.66
N TYR A 92 -10.85 18.47 -67.77
CA TYR A 92 -10.21 19.12 -66.62
C TYR A 92 -9.85 20.59 -66.82
N ILE A 93 -9.68 21.05 -68.05
CA ILE A 93 -9.14 22.38 -68.36
C ILE A 93 -10.19 23.24 -69.07
N ASN A 94 -10.45 24.42 -68.52
CA ASN A 94 -11.18 25.49 -69.19
C ASN A 94 -10.26 26.71 -69.23
N GLU A 95 -9.92 27.21 -70.42
CA GLU A 95 -9.01 28.36 -70.61
C GLU A 95 -7.56 28.16 -70.07
N GLY A 96 -7.07 26.92 -70.01
CA GLY A 96 -5.67 26.63 -69.67
C GLY A 96 -5.36 26.51 -68.16
N VAL A 97 -6.35 26.65 -67.27
CA VAL A 97 -6.17 26.52 -65.81
C VAL A 97 -7.06 25.41 -65.26
N PHE A 98 -6.49 24.57 -64.39
CA PHE A 98 -7.19 23.52 -63.67
C PHE A 98 -7.85 24.05 -62.39
N ASP A 99 -9.13 23.74 -62.18
CA ASP A 99 -9.89 24.11 -60.97
C ASP A 99 -10.38 22.87 -60.23
N SER A 100 -9.75 22.60 -59.09
CA SER A 100 -10.05 21.45 -58.23
C SER A 100 -11.48 21.43 -57.69
N GLU A 101 -12.08 22.59 -57.37
CA GLU A 101 -13.43 22.64 -56.78
C GLU A 101 -14.50 22.42 -57.84
N ARG A 102 -14.30 23.01 -59.02
CA ARG A 102 -15.22 22.83 -60.14
C ARG A 102 -15.28 21.37 -60.59
N ALA A 103 -14.13 20.70 -60.70
CA ALA A 103 -14.08 19.29 -61.08
C ALA A 103 -14.80 18.38 -60.05
N VAL A 104 -14.57 18.62 -58.76
CA VAL A 104 -15.23 17.87 -57.68
C VAL A 104 -16.74 18.12 -57.64
N ASN A 105 -17.18 19.37 -57.81
CA ASN A 105 -18.61 19.71 -57.83
C ASN A 105 -19.31 19.14 -59.07
N GLY A 106 -18.64 19.15 -60.23
CA GLY A 106 -19.16 18.52 -61.45
C GLY A 106 -19.41 17.02 -61.30
N LEU A 107 -18.55 16.30 -60.57
CA LEU A 107 -18.77 14.88 -60.26
C LEU A 107 -20.02 14.67 -59.39
N LYS A 108 -20.24 15.52 -58.37
CA LYS A 108 -21.45 15.46 -57.54
C LYS A 108 -22.72 15.72 -58.36
N GLU A 109 -22.69 16.72 -59.24
CA GLU A 109 -23.82 17.02 -60.12
C GLU A 109 -24.13 15.86 -61.06
N LYS A 110 -23.10 15.25 -61.68
CA LYS A 110 -23.25 14.07 -62.53
C LYS A 110 -23.80 12.87 -61.77
N LEU A 111 -23.36 12.65 -60.53
CA LEU A 111 -23.92 11.60 -59.69
C LEU A 111 -25.41 11.84 -59.40
N ASN A 112 -25.79 13.06 -59.01
CA ASN A 112 -27.19 13.38 -58.74
C ASN A 112 -28.07 13.15 -59.99
N GLN A 113 -27.61 13.59 -61.16
CA GLN A 113 -28.29 13.33 -62.43
C GLN A 113 -28.39 11.83 -62.75
N ALA A 114 -27.35 11.05 -62.44
CA ALA A 114 -27.37 9.60 -62.65
C ALA A 114 -28.41 8.91 -61.76
N LEU A 115 -28.46 9.29 -60.48
CA LEU A 115 -29.44 8.77 -59.51
C LEU A 115 -30.87 9.15 -59.90
N GLU A 116 -31.11 10.39 -60.33
CA GLU A 116 -32.42 10.86 -60.83
C GLU A 116 -32.89 10.07 -62.07
N ARG A 117 -31.94 9.63 -62.92
CA ARG A 117 -32.23 8.80 -64.11
C ARG A 117 -32.37 7.31 -63.79
N GLY A 118 -32.26 6.91 -62.53
CA GLY A 118 -32.44 5.52 -62.08
C GLY A 118 -31.21 4.63 -62.21
N TYR A 119 -30.01 5.21 -62.35
CA TYR A 119 -28.76 4.45 -62.25
C TYR A 119 -28.38 4.23 -60.78
N GLU A 120 -27.68 3.13 -60.48
CA GLU A 120 -27.30 2.73 -59.11
C GLU A 120 -26.18 3.60 -58.50
N GLY A 121 -25.48 4.38 -59.34
CA GLY A 121 -24.35 5.23 -58.96
C GLY A 121 -23.51 5.64 -60.16
N LEU A 122 -22.35 6.23 -59.90
CA LEU A 122 -21.44 6.78 -60.91
C LEU A 122 -20.11 6.02 -60.94
N ARG A 123 -19.67 5.64 -62.13
CA ARG A 123 -18.35 5.04 -62.38
C ARG A 123 -17.53 5.96 -63.26
N VAL A 124 -16.43 6.48 -62.73
CA VAL A 124 -15.61 7.48 -63.42
C VAL A 124 -14.19 6.97 -63.61
N THR A 125 -13.57 7.39 -64.71
CA THR A 125 -12.11 7.41 -64.83
C THR A 125 -11.62 8.83 -65.01
N GLY A 126 -10.52 9.13 -64.33
CA GLY A 126 -9.71 10.31 -64.56
C GLY A 126 -8.38 9.94 -65.19
N ASP A 127 -7.86 10.80 -66.04
CA ASP A 127 -6.51 10.70 -66.56
C ASP A 127 -5.76 12.00 -66.24
N ALA A 128 -4.56 11.87 -65.69
CA ALA A 128 -3.76 13.00 -65.22
C ALA A 128 -2.67 13.45 -66.21
N CYS A 129 -2.72 13.03 -67.49
CA CYS A 129 -1.72 13.41 -68.50
C CYS A 129 -1.66 14.91 -68.82
N TRP A 130 -2.54 15.73 -68.24
CA TRP A 130 -2.56 17.19 -68.40
C TRP A 130 -1.69 17.94 -67.37
N LEU A 131 -1.05 17.24 -66.42
CA LEU A 131 -0.20 17.88 -65.41
C LEU A 131 1.15 18.33 -66.00
N GLU A 132 1.35 19.64 -66.12
CA GLU A 132 2.70 20.21 -66.21
C GLU A 132 3.35 20.27 -64.81
N LYS A 133 4.69 20.24 -64.74
CA LYS A 133 5.46 20.19 -63.48
C LYS A 133 5.12 21.30 -62.47
N GLU A 134 4.60 22.43 -62.92
CA GLU A 134 4.26 23.58 -62.06
C GLU A 134 2.93 23.41 -61.29
N GLY A 135 2.09 22.43 -61.64
CA GLY A 135 0.76 22.20 -61.03
C GLY A 135 0.67 21.06 -60.00
N TRP A 136 1.80 20.43 -59.62
CA TRP A 136 1.79 19.19 -58.81
C TRP A 136 1.16 19.35 -57.42
N THR A 137 1.44 20.46 -56.72
CA THR A 137 0.90 20.73 -55.38
C THR A 137 -0.62 20.90 -55.39
N ASP A 138 -1.15 21.59 -56.40
CA ASP A 138 -2.60 21.78 -56.57
C ASP A 138 -3.31 20.48 -56.95
N PHE A 139 -2.61 19.59 -57.67
CA PHE A 139 -3.08 18.25 -57.99
C PHE A 139 -3.16 17.33 -56.76
N VAL A 140 -2.15 17.33 -55.89
CA VAL A 140 -2.21 16.56 -54.62
C VAL A 140 -3.38 17.05 -53.75
N ASN A 141 -3.61 18.37 -53.70
CA ASN A 141 -4.77 18.93 -53.02
C ASN A 141 -6.09 18.53 -53.67
N TYR A 142 -6.15 18.44 -55.00
CA TYR A 142 -7.30 17.95 -55.74
C TYR A 142 -7.59 16.47 -55.45
N GLU A 143 -6.60 15.59 -55.54
CA GLU A 143 -6.75 14.15 -55.26
C GLU A 143 -7.31 13.91 -53.86
N ASN A 144 -6.81 14.67 -52.85
CA ASN A 144 -7.34 14.62 -51.49
C ASN A 144 -8.83 15.06 -51.40
N LYS A 145 -9.22 16.10 -52.13
CA LYS A 145 -10.61 16.58 -52.17
C LYS A 145 -11.53 15.57 -52.88
N VAL A 146 -11.07 15.01 -54.00
CA VAL A 146 -11.79 14.02 -54.80
C VAL A 146 -12.03 12.75 -54.01
N ASP A 147 -11.00 12.25 -53.34
CA ASP A 147 -11.08 11.05 -52.52
C ASP A 147 -12.12 11.21 -51.38
N SER A 148 -12.09 12.34 -50.66
CA SER A 148 -13.07 12.65 -49.61
C SER A 148 -14.51 12.69 -50.11
N VAL A 149 -14.71 13.11 -51.36
CA VAL A 149 -16.03 13.16 -51.99
C VAL A 149 -16.45 11.79 -52.48
N ILE A 150 -15.58 11.03 -53.14
CA ILE A 150 -15.90 9.67 -53.61
C ILE A 150 -16.28 8.79 -52.42
N GLU A 151 -15.50 8.79 -51.34
CA GLU A 151 -15.69 7.94 -50.16
C GLU A 151 -17.11 8.05 -49.56
N LYS A 152 -17.74 9.22 -49.66
CA LYS A 152 -19.04 9.52 -49.05
C LYS A 152 -20.23 9.30 -49.98
N HIS A 153 -20.00 8.95 -51.24
CA HIS A 153 -21.04 8.91 -52.27
C HIS A 153 -21.05 7.57 -53.02
N GLN A 154 -22.13 7.29 -53.76
CA GLN A 154 -22.27 6.10 -54.60
C GLN A 154 -21.42 6.22 -55.88
N MET A 155 -20.10 6.31 -55.70
CA MET A 155 -19.13 6.46 -56.77
C MET A 155 -18.02 5.41 -56.70
N ILE A 156 -17.53 4.96 -57.85
CA ILE A 156 -16.28 4.22 -57.98
C ILE A 156 -15.43 4.98 -58.99
N SER A 157 -14.19 5.29 -58.60
CA SER A 157 -13.27 6.04 -59.45
C SER A 157 -11.96 5.29 -59.65
N LEU A 158 -11.51 5.26 -60.90
CA LEU A 158 -10.22 4.71 -61.32
C LEU A 158 -9.40 5.80 -62.01
N CYS A 159 -8.33 6.24 -61.36
CA CYS A 159 -7.40 7.22 -61.93
C CYS A 159 -6.27 6.53 -62.69
N SER A 160 -5.94 7.04 -63.88
CA SER A 160 -4.91 6.49 -64.75
C SER A 160 -3.70 7.42 -64.84
N TYR A 161 -2.51 6.86 -64.66
CA TYR A 161 -1.25 7.61 -64.67
C TYR A 161 -0.24 6.95 -65.61
N HIS A 162 0.31 7.73 -66.55
CA HIS A 162 1.38 7.28 -67.43
C HIS A 162 2.70 7.22 -66.69
N LEU A 163 3.26 6.02 -66.51
CA LEU A 163 4.41 5.80 -65.63
C LEU A 163 5.65 6.61 -66.03
N GLU A 164 5.89 6.84 -67.33
CA GLU A 164 7.05 7.63 -67.78
C GLU A 164 6.90 9.14 -67.54
N MET A 165 5.68 9.61 -67.28
CA MET A 165 5.42 11.02 -66.97
C MET A 165 5.56 11.33 -65.48
N CYS A 166 5.73 10.30 -64.62
CA CYS A 166 5.86 10.45 -63.18
C CYS A 166 7.26 10.07 -62.68
N ASN A 167 7.81 10.86 -61.77
CA ASN A 167 9.03 10.50 -61.04
C ASN A 167 8.72 9.62 -59.81
N ALA A 168 9.75 9.09 -59.16
CA ALA A 168 9.56 8.16 -58.02
C ALA A 168 8.80 8.77 -56.83
N THR A 169 9.01 10.05 -56.53
CA THR A 169 8.30 10.76 -55.45
C THR A 169 6.84 10.97 -55.81
N GLU A 170 6.57 11.36 -57.06
CA GLU A 170 5.23 11.55 -57.61
C GLU A 170 4.41 10.25 -57.60
N ILE A 171 5.03 9.13 -57.98
CA ILE A 171 4.41 7.79 -57.91
C ILE A 171 4.03 7.44 -56.46
N LEU A 172 4.89 7.75 -55.49
CA LEU A 172 4.61 7.53 -54.08
C LEU A 172 3.44 8.38 -53.59
N ASP A 173 3.43 9.68 -53.91
CA ASP A 173 2.36 10.62 -53.54
C ASP A 173 1.01 10.18 -54.10
N ILE A 174 0.96 9.84 -55.40
CA ILE A 174 -0.24 9.29 -56.04
C ILE A 174 -0.68 8.02 -55.32
N ALA A 175 0.24 7.08 -55.10
CA ALA A 175 -0.10 5.82 -54.44
C ALA A 175 -0.68 6.07 -53.04
N PHE A 176 -0.17 7.04 -52.26
CA PHE A 176 -0.63 7.35 -50.90
C PHE A 176 -2.05 7.91 -50.81
N ASN A 177 -2.51 8.61 -51.84
CA ASN A 177 -3.85 9.18 -51.88
C ASN A 177 -4.92 8.20 -52.39
N HIS A 178 -4.51 7.02 -52.88
CA HIS A 178 -5.42 5.99 -53.37
C HIS A 178 -5.49 4.81 -52.41
N ARG A 179 -6.64 4.13 -52.37
CA ARG A 179 -6.85 2.97 -51.49
C ARG A 179 -5.90 1.82 -51.80
N PHE A 180 -5.59 1.64 -53.08
CA PHE A 180 -4.58 0.72 -53.60
C PHE A 180 -4.22 1.14 -55.02
N SER A 181 -3.10 0.64 -55.53
CA SER A 181 -2.60 0.92 -56.87
C SER A 181 -2.43 -0.36 -57.68
N LEU A 182 -2.78 -0.31 -58.96
CA LEU A 182 -2.47 -1.35 -59.94
C LEU A 182 -1.20 -1.00 -60.69
N ILE A 183 -0.29 -1.97 -60.80
CA ILE A 183 0.93 -1.84 -61.61
C ILE A 183 1.17 -3.13 -62.39
N LYS A 184 1.63 -3.02 -63.63
CA LYS A 184 1.99 -4.18 -64.45
C LYS A 184 3.47 -4.51 -64.26
N ARG A 185 3.79 -5.74 -63.85
CA ARG A 185 5.15 -6.27 -63.68
C ARG A 185 5.28 -7.57 -64.45
N GLU A 186 6.30 -7.67 -65.31
CA GLU A 186 6.57 -8.88 -66.11
C GLU A 186 5.34 -9.35 -66.93
N GLY A 187 4.51 -8.41 -67.39
CA GLY A 187 3.29 -8.70 -68.15
C GLY A 187 2.06 -9.07 -67.31
N LEU A 188 2.17 -9.15 -65.98
CA LEU A 188 1.06 -9.44 -65.07
C LEU A 188 0.68 -8.20 -64.25
N TRP A 189 -0.62 -7.99 -64.06
CA TRP A 189 -1.12 -6.96 -63.15
C TRP A 189 -0.94 -7.38 -61.70
N ASP A 190 -0.42 -6.47 -60.89
CA ASP A 190 -0.23 -6.62 -59.45
C ASP A 190 -0.98 -5.50 -58.70
N ARG A 191 -1.48 -5.81 -57.51
CA ARG A 191 -2.22 -4.89 -56.65
C ARG A 191 -1.38 -4.57 -55.41
N ILE A 192 -0.96 -3.31 -55.30
CA ILE A 192 -0.21 -2.81 -54.15
C ILE A 192 -1.18 -2.13 -53.19
N GLU A 193 -1.29 -2.67 -51.97
CA GLU A 193 -2.06 -2.01 -50.91
C GLU A 193 -1.29 -0.83 -50.32
N ASN A 194 -1.94 0.33 -50.18
CA ASN A 194 -1.32 1.45 -49.49
C ASN A 194 -1.57 1.41 -47.98
N SER A 195 -0.53 1.07 -47.21
CA SER A 195 -0.57 0.87 -45.76
C SER A 195 -0.40 2.16 -44.94
N GLY A 196 -0.17 3.33 -45.56
CA GLY A 196 0.07 4.60 -44.87
C GLY A 196 -1.17 5.18 -44.18
N ARG A 197 -2.27 5.36 -44.92
CA ARG A 197 -3.54 5.90 -44.39
C ARG A 197 -4.14 5.03 -43.29
N ARG A 198 -4.21 3.71 -43.53
CA ARG A 198 -4.67 2.73 -42.53
C ARG A 198 -3.84 2.76 -41.24
N ARG A 199 -2.55 3.10 -41.32
CA ARG A 199 -1.70 3.25 -40.13
C ARG A 199 -2.01 4.54 -39.36
N ALA A 200 -2.20 5.67 -40.05
CA ALA A 200 -2.57 6.93 -39.40
C ALA A 200 -3.94 6.86 -38.72
N GLU A 201 -4.97 6.32 -39.40
CA GLU A 201 -6.31 6.14 -38.82
C GLU A 201 -6.28 5.20 -37.61
N LYS A 202 -5.55 4.08 -37.71
CA LYS A 202 -5.36 3.17 -36.57
C LYS A 202 -4.59 3.82 -35.43
N ALA A 203 -3.59 4.65 -35.72
CA ALA A 203 -2.83 5.34 -34.69
C ALA A 203 -3.68 6.36 -33.92
N VAL A 204 -4.52 7.14 -34.62
CA VAL A 204 -5.46 8.08 -33.98
C VAL A 204 -6.50 7.32 -33.15
N PHE A 205 -7.07 6.24 -33.69
CA PHE A 205 -8.02 5.41 -32.94
C PHE A 205 -7.38 4.79 -31.69
N GLN A 206 -6.16 4.27 -31.81
CA GLN A 206 -5.42 3.71 -30.67
C GLN A 206 -5.10 4.79 -29.64
N ALA A 207 -4.63 5.97 -30.05
CA ALA A 207 -4.34 7.08 -29.14
C ALA A 207 -5.59 7.56 -28.40
N ALA A 208 -6.75 7.64 -29.06
CA ALA A 208 -8.01 7.98 -28.43
C ALA A 208 -8.41 6.95 -27.36
N LYS A 209 -8.23 5.66 -27.68
CA LYS A 209 -8.51 4.56 -26.75
C LYS A 209 -7.54 4.55 -25.56
N ASP A 210 -6.26 4.76 -25.80
CA ASP A 210 -5.23 4.80 -24.73
C ASP A 210 -5.50 5.98 -23.79
N TRP A 211 -5.90 7.14 -24.33
CA TRP A 211 -6.28 8.29 -23.53
C TRP A 211 -7.50 8.02 -22.65
N GLU A 212 -8.55 7.42 -23.20
CA GLU A 212 -9.76 7.05 -22.46
C GLU A 212 -9.46 6.04 -21.35
N GLN A 213 -8.70 4.99 -21.65
CA GLN A 213 -8.28 4.00 -20.67
C GLN A 213 -7.45 4.62 -19.54
N THR A 214 -6.54 5.54 -19.87
CA THR A 214 -5.72 6.23 -18.87
C THR A 214 -6.59 7.12 -17.98
N PHE A 215 -7.52 7.87 -18.57
CA PHE A 215 -8.46 8.72 -17.85
C PHE A 215 -9.33 7.94 -16.86
N ASP A 216 -9.80 6.74 -17.26
CA ASP A 216 -10.66 5.87 -16.45
C ASP A 216 -9.93 4.97 -15.44
N ALA A 217 -8.61 4.82 -15.60
CA ALA A 217 -7.77 4.11 -14.65
C ALA A 217 -7.48 4.96 -13.38
N VAL A 218 -7.59 6.29 -13.47
CA VAL A 218 -7.37 7.19 -12.34
C VAL A 218 -8.48 6.97 -11.28
N PRO A 219 -8.12 6.66 -10.02
CA PRO A 219 -9.11 6.43 -8.96
C PRO A 219 -9.67 7.73 -8.38
N ASP A 220 -8.96 8.85 -8.54
CA ASP A 220 -9.46 10.18 -8.18
C ASP A 220 -10.66 10.54 -9.07
N LEU A 221 -11.59 11.33 -8.54
CA LEU A 221 -12.76 11.77 -9.27
C LEU A 221 -12.33 12.86 -10.25
N VAL A 222 -12.41 12.60 -11.56
CA VAL A 222 -11.99 13.57 -12.59
C VAL A 222 -13.17 13.97 -13.46
N ALA A 223 -13.37 15.29 -13.60
CA ALA A 223 -14.34 15.87 -14.51
C ALA A 223 -13.70 17.00 -15.33
N ILE A 224 -14.06 17.11 -16.60
CA ILE A 224 -13.78 18.27 -17.44
C ILE A 224 -15.04 19.12 -17.45
N ILE A 225 -14.93 20.39 -17.05
CA ILE A 225 -16.07 21.29 -16.86
C ILE A 225 -15.88 22.52 -17.74
N ASP A 226 -16.90 22.88 -18.52
CA ASP A 226 -16.87 24.09 -19.36
C ASP A 226 -17.06 25.39 -18.55
N ASN A 227 -16.86 26.53 -19.20
CA ASN A 227 -17.08 27.88 -18.66
C ASN A 227 -18.54 28.13 -18.20
N GLU A 228 -19.52 27.40 -18.73
CA GLU A 228 -20.93 27.41 -18.29
C GLU A 228 -21.24 26.42 -17.16
N CYS A 229 -20.22 25.82 -16.55
CA CYS A 229 -20.36 24.89 -15.42
C CYS A 229 -21.08 23.57 -15.79
N ARG A 230 -20.99 23.15 -17.05
CA ARG A 230 -21.46 21.82 -17.49
C ARG A 230 -20.30 20.85 -17.58
N ILE A 231 -20.53 19.62 -17.15
CA ILE A 231 -19.59 18.52 -17.27
C ILE A 231 -19.51 18.13 -18.75
N VAL A 232 -18.36 18.34 -19.37
CA VAL A 232 -18.06 17.91 -20.74
C VAL A 232 -17.69 16.44 -20.77
N ARG A 233 -16.97 15.98 -19.75
CA ARG A 233 -16.59 14.57 -19.60
C ARG A 233 -16.31 14.24 -18.14
N ALA A 234 -16.54 13.00 -17.73
CA ALA A 234 -16.21 12.49 -16.41
C ALA A 234 -15.56 11.10 -16.53
N ASN A 235 -14.57 10.82 -15.68
CA ASN A 235 -13.97 9.50 -15.64
C ASN A 235 -14.90 8.50 -14.93
N ARG A 236 -14.59 7.21 -15.07
CA ARG A 236 -15.37 6.14 -14.44
C ARG A 236 -15.53 6.33 -12.93
N ALA A 237 -14.50 6.81 -12.23
CA ALA A 237 -14.57 7.04 -10.78
C ALA A 237 -15.57 8.14 -10.41
N MET A 238 -15.57 9.25 -11.14
CA MET A 238 -16.52 10.35 -10.97
C MET A 238 -17.96 9.92 -11.27
N ALA A 239 -18.19 9.23 -12.40
CA ALA A 239 -19.51 8.73 -12.78
C ALA A 239 -20.07 7.76 -11.73
N ALA A 240 -19.24 6.82 -11.25
CA ALA A 240 -19.63 5.89 -10.20
C ALA A 240 -19.97 6.60 -8.88
N ARG A 241 -19.24 7.67 -8.52
CA ARG A 241 -19.55 8.47 -7.32
C ARG A 241 -20.87 9.23 -7.44
N LEU A 242 -21.17 9.75 -8.63
CA LEU A 242 -22.45 10.42 -8.92
C LEU A 242 -23.62 9.44 -9.07
N GLY A 243 -23.36 8.14 -9.21
CA GLY A 243 -24.39 7.11 -9.39
C GLY A 243 -25.04 7.09 -10.78
N VAL A 244 -24.34 7.61 -11.81
CA VAL A 244 -24.81 7.68 -13.20
C VAL A 244 -23.77 7.08 -14.16
N THR A 245 -24.11 6.87 -15.43
CA THR A 245 -23.11 6.44 -16.44
C THR A 245 -22.25 7.62 -16.91
N GLN A 246 -21.12 7.33 -17.56
CA GLN A 246 -20.22 8.38 -18.09
C GLN A 246 -20.89 9.20 -19.20
N GLU A 247 -21.76 8.57 -20.00
CA GLU A 247 -22.56 9.23 -21.03
C GLU A 247 -23.58 10.18 -20.40
N GLU A 248 -24.24 9.75 -19.32
CA GLU A 248 -25.21 10.56 -18.58
C GLU A 248 -24.57 11.73 -17.85
N CYS A 249 -23.29 11.64 -17.46
CA CYS A 249 -22.54 12.76 -16.89
C CYS A 249 -22.43 13.95 -17.85
N SER A 250 -22.38 13.69 -19.15
CA SER A 250 -22.13 14.72 -20.15
C SER A 250 -23.32 15.68 -20.26
N GLY A 251 -23.08 16.96 -20.04
CA GLY A 251 -24.09 18.02 -20.03
C GLY A 251 -24.72 18.30 -18.66
N LEU A 252 -24.46 17.48 -17.64
CA LEU A 252 -24.92 17.76 -16.28
C LEU A 252 -24.27 19.03 -15.74
N THR A 253 -25.04 19.80 -14.98
CA THR A 253 -24.54 21.02 -14.32
C THR A 253 -23.76 20.65 -13.05
N CYS A 254 -22.48 21.00 -12.98
CA CYS A 254 -21.57 20.49 -11.95
C CYS A 254 -22.04 20.82 -10.53
N HIS A 255 -22.47 22.05 -10.27
CA HIS A 255 -22.89 22.47 -8.93
C HIS A 255 -24.21 21.84 -8.48
N ARG A 256 -25.10 21.47 -9.41
CA ARG A 256 -26.31 20.71 -9.07
C ARG A 256 -25.99 19.29 -8.63
N VAL A 257 -25.08 18.61 -9.33
CA VAL A 257 -24.77 17.20 -9.05
C VAL A 257 -23.74 17.02 -7.93
N MET A 258 -22.83 17.98 -7.74
CA MET A 258 -21.82 17.93 -6.68
C MET A 258 -22.32 18.56 -5.38
N HIS A 259 -23.01 19.70 -5.44
CA HIS A 259 -23.42 20.48 -4.27
C HIS A 259 -24.93 20.53 -4.03
N GLY A 260 -25.76 20.11 -4.99
CA GLY A 260 -27.22 20.17 -4.86
C GLY A 260 -27.79 21.58 -4.97
N THR A 261 -27.00 22.54 -5.45
CA THR A 261 -27.38 23.95 -5.54
C THR A 261 -27.82 24.32 -6.95
N ASP A 262 -28.65 25.36 -7.08
CA ASP A 262 -29.04 25.90 -8.40
C ASP A 262 -27.99 26.83 -9.02
N GLU A 263 -27.13 27.42 -8.18
CA GLU A 263 -26.01 28.26 -8.59
C GLU A 263 -24.69 27.76 -7.98
N PRO A 264 -23.54 28.03 -8.63
CA PRO A 264 -22.24 27.67 -8.08
C PRO A 264 -22.02 28.33 -6.71
N PRO A 265 -21.50 27.59 -5.70
CA PRO A 265 -21.19 28.16 -4.40
C PRO A 265 -20.23 29.36 -4.50
N SER A 266 -20.31 30.30 -3.56
CA SER A 266 -19.42 31.48 -3.54
C SER A 266 -17.94 31.11 -3.44
N PHE A 267 -17.63 29.98 -2.79
CA PHE A 267 -16.28 29.44 -2.66
C PHE A 267 -15.85 28.55 -3.83
N CYS A 268 -16.68 28.38 -4.87
CA CYS A 268 -16.45 27.45 -5.98
C CYS A 268 -15.10 27.74 -6.67
N PRO A 269 -14.13 26.80 -6.61
CA PRO A 269 -12.81 27.02 -7.20
C PRO A 269 -12.85 27.17 -8.72
N HIS A 270 -13.78 26.50 -9.40
CA HIS A 270 -14.00 26.65 -10.84
C HIS A 270 -14.35 28.09 -11.23
N LYS A 271 -15.29 28.73 -10.52
CA LYS A 271 -15.68 30.13 -10.79
C LYS A 271 -14.56 31.11 -10.50
N GLN A 272 -13.75 30.85 -9.48
CA GLN A 272 -12.57 31.67 -9.18
C GLN A 272 -11.53 31.56 -10.30
N LEU A 273 -11.23 30.33 -10.75
CA LEU A 273 -10.31 30.06 -11.86
C LEU A 273 -10.78 30.72 -13.16
N LEU A 274 -12.07 30.67 -13.49
CA LEU A 274 -12.59 31.34 -14.70
C LEU A 274 -12.43 32.87 -14.64
N LYS A 275 -12.26 33.45 -13.45
CA LYS A 275 -12.11 34.89 -13.25
C LYS A 275 -10.65 35.35 -13.32
N ASP A 276 -9.73 34.59 -12.73
CA ASP A 276 -8.32 34.99 -12.59
C ASP A 276 -7.33 34.15 -13.42
N GLY A 277 -7.76 32.99 -13.94
CA GLY A 277 -6.95 32.05 -14.72
C GLY A 277 -5.96 31.22 -13.90
N LEU A 278 -6.04 31.25 -12.57
CA LEU A 278 -5.07 30.59 -11.69
C LEU A 278 -5.54 29.20 -11.27
N GLU A 279 -4.59 28.26 -11.25
CA GLU A 279 -4.80 26.96 -10.64
C GLU A 279 -5.00 27.06 -9.13
N ARG A 280 -5.81 26.16 -8.56
CA ARG A 280 -6.14 26.20 -7.14
C ARG A 280 -6.32 24.79 -6.59
N ILE A 281 -5.82 24.58 -5.38
CA ILE A 281 -6.02 23.36 -4.60
C ILE A 281 -6.66 23.75 -3.27
N THR A 282 -7.78 23.11 -2.92
CA THR A 282 -8.48 23.35 -1.66
C THR A 282 -9.02 22.06 -1.08
N GLU A 283 -9.15 21.99 0.23
CA GLU A 283 -9.92 20.94 0.89
C GLU A 283 -11.38 21.37 0.98
N VAL A 284 -12.30 20.47 0.65
CA VAL A 284 -13.75 20.69 0.73
C VAL A 284 -14.43 19.49 1.36
N HIS A 285 -15.51 19.74 2.09
CA HIS A 285 -16.43 18.72 2.54
C HIS A 285 -17.67 18.78 1.65
N GLU A 286 -18.02 17.67 1.01
CA GLU A 286 -19.16 17.59 0.11
C GLU A 286 -20.16 16.55 0.62
N GLU A 287 -21.26 17.02 1.18
CA GLU A 287 -22.29 16.15 1.79
C GLU A 287 -22.91 15.20 0.76
N LEU A 288 -23.20 15.69 -0.45
CA LEU A 288 -23.81 14.90 -1.53
C LEU A 288 -22.88 13.81 -2.06
N LEU A 289 -21.57 14.05 -2.07
CA LEU A 289 -20.57 13.05 -2.45
C LEU A 289 -20.14 12.17 -1.26
N GLY A 290 -20.61 12.49 -0.06
CA GLY A 290 -20.45 11.69 1.16
C GLY A 290 -19.03 11.64 1.71
N GLY A 291 -18.23 12.70 1.55
CA GLY A 291 -16.83 12.66 1.95
C GLY A 291 -16.10 14.00 2.01
N ASP A 292 -14.85 13.94 2.47
CA ASP A 292 -13.88 15.03 2.43
C ASP A 292 -12.96 14.85 1.23
N PHE A 293 -12.70 15.92 0.49
CA PHE A 293 -11.92 15.87 -0.75
C PHE A 293 -10.82 16.93 -0.78
N VAL A 294 -9.68 16.59 -1.36
CA VAL A 294 -8.71 17.57 -1.89
C VAL A 294 -9.06 17.80 -3.34
N LEU A 295 -9.45 19.03 -3.65
CA LEU A 295 -9.97 19.43 -4.93
C LEU A 295 -8.94 20.32 -5.64
N SER A 296 -8.59 19.94 -6.86
CA SER A 296 -7.67 20.67 -7.74
C SER A 296 -8.40 21.09 -9.01
N VAL A 297 -8.28 22.36 -9.37
CA VAL A 297 -8.81 22.91 -10.62
C VAL A 297 -7.68 23.52 -11.45
N SER A 298 -7.58 23.07 -12.71
CA SER A 298 -6.55 23.50 -13.66
C SER A 298 -7.18 23.99 -14.97
N PRO A 299 -6.75 25.13 -15.53
CA PRO A 299 -7.42 25.74 -16.68
C PRO A 299 -7.18 24.94 -17.97
N LEU A 300 -8.23 24.88 -18.80
CA LEU A 300 -8.14 24.37 -20.18
C LEU A 300 -8.30 25.52 -21.16
N TYR A 301 -7.33 25.66 -22.07
CA TYR A 301 -7.29 26.73 -23.06
C TYR A 301 -7.78 26.24 -24.42
N GLY A 302 -8.56 27.08 -25.10
CA GLY A 302 -8.97 26.89 -26.48
C GLY A 302 -7.88 27.32 -27.48
N PRO A 303 -8.09 27.04 -28.78
CA PRO A 303 -7.17 27.46 -29.84
C PRO A 303 -6.99 28.99 -29.93
N ASP A 304 -7.97 29.74 -29.43
CA ASP A 304 -7.96 31.21 -29.36
C ASP A 304 -7.23 31.76 -28.13
N GLY A 305 -6.66 30.89 -27.28
CA GLY A 305 -5.97 31.27 -26.05
C GLY A 305 -6.88 31.63 -24.89
N LYS A 306 -8.22 31.51 -25.03
CA LYS A 306 -9.16 31.76 -23.94
C LYS A 306 -9.42 30.50 -23.12
N ILE A 307 -9.80 30.68 -21.86
CA ILE A 307 -10.18 29.57 -20.98
C ILE A 307 -11.53 29.02 -21.45
N MET A 308 -11.55 27.76 -21.89
CA MET A 308 -12.77 27.03 -22.26
C MET A 308 -13.41 26.32 -21.06
N GLY A 309 -12.64 26.08 -20.00
CA GLY A 309 -13.09 25.31 -18.85
C GLY A 309 -11.95 24.95 -17.92
N CYS A 310 -12.14 23.89 -17.13
CA CYS A 310 -11.10 23.34 -16.28
C CYS A 310 -11.10 21.80 -16.29
N VAL A 311 -9.94 21.23 -15.95
CA VAL A 311 -9.86 19.87 -15.41
C VAL A 311 -10.05 19.98 -13.90
N HIS A 312 -11.02 19.24 -13.40
CA HIS A 312 -11.41 19.20 -12.00
C HIS A 312 -11.10 17.82 -11.43
N VAL A 313 -10.17 17.76 -10.47
CA VAL A 313 -9.75 16.51 -9.82
C VAL A 313 -10.11 16.59 -8.34
N ALA A 314 -10.89 15.63 -7.84
CA ALA A 314 -11.21 15.50 -6.43
C ALA A 314 -10.70 14.16 -5.89
N ARG A 315 -9.73 14.22 -4.97
CA ARG A 315 -9.18 13.07 -4.26
C ARG A 315 -9.88 12.90 -2.93
N ASP A 316 -10.43 11.72 -2.68
CA ASP A 316 -11.06 11.40 -1.39
C ASP A 316 -9.99 11.32 -0.28
N ILE A 317 -10.17 12.14 0.75
CA ILE A 317 -9.31 12.20 1.94
C ILE A 317 -10.10 11.90 3.23
N THR A 318 -11.29 11.30 3.11
CA THR A 318 -12.18 11.05 4.25
C THR A 318 -11.49 10.17 5.30
N GLU A 319 -10.79 9.11 4.88
CA GLU A 319 -10.02 8.25 5.80
C GLU A 319 -8.91 9.00 6.50
N ARG A 320 -8.19 9.86 5.76
CA ARG A 320 -7.14 10.73 6.31
C ARG A 320 -7.72 11.66 7.39
N LYS A 321 -8.84 12.34 7.12
CA LYS A 321 -9.51 13.22 8.10
C LYS A 321 -9.99 12.47 9.35
N ARG A 322 -10.51 11.24 9.18
CA ARG A 322 -10.89 10.37 10.31
C ARG A 322 -9.69 9.99 11.16
N ALA A 323 -8.57 9.62 10.53
CA ALA A 323 -7.33 9.29 11.22
C ALA A 323 -6.74 10.50 11.96
N GLU A 324 -6.69 11.68 11.32
CA GLU A 324 -6.24 12.93 11.95
C GLU A 324 -7.09 13.28 13.18
N LYS A 325 -8.42 13.15 13.09
CA LYS A 325 -9.33 13.40 14.22
C LYS A 325 -9.15 12.39 15.35
N ALA A 326 -8.96 11.11 15.02
CA ALA A 326 -8.70 10.07 16.01
C ALA A 326 -7.36 10.29 16.72
N LEU A 327 -6.32 10.64 15.96
CA LEU A 327 -5.00 10.96 16.49
C LEU A 327 -5.06 12.16 17.44
N LYS A 328 -5.76 13.23 17.05
CA LYS A 328 -5.93 14.41 17.91
C LYS A 328 -6.60 14.05 19.24
N LYS A 329 -7.68 13.28 19.22
CA LYS A 329 -8.35 12.80 20.44
C LYS A 329 -7.46 11.92 21.30
N ALA A 330 -6.68 11.03 20.68
CA ALA A 330 -5.74 10.16 21.40
C ALA A 330 -4.63 10.99 22.06
N HIS A 331 -4.13 12.02 21.38
CA HIS A 331 -3.12 12.92 21.92
C HIS A 331 -3.65 13.71 23.13
N GLU A 332 -4.84 14.32 23.02
CA GLU A 332 -5.50 15.03 24.14
C GLU A 332 -5.69 14.10 25.35
N CYS A 333 -6.16 12.86 25.14
CA CYS A 333 -6.32 11.88 26.21
C CYS A 333 -4.97 11.46 26.83
N LEU A 334 -3.91 11.35 26.04
CA LEU A 334 -2.59 11.03 26.53
C LEU A 334 -2.01 12.16 27.37
N GLU A 335 -2.18 13.42 26.96
CA GLU A 335 -1.73 14.58 27.73
C GLU A 335 -2.40 14.64 29.11
N GLU A 336 -3.72 14.37 29.19
CA GLU A 336 -4.43 14.28 30.46
C GLU A 336 -3.87 13.17 31.37
N LYS A 337 -3.59 11.98 30.80
CA LYS A 337 -2.98 10.87 31.55
C LYS A 337 -1.57 11.16 32.02
N VAL A 338 -0.75 11.81 31.20
CA VAL A 338 0.61 12.22 31.57
C VAL A 338 0.53 13.18 32.74
N LYS A 339 -0.32 14.20 32.66
CA LYS A 339 -0.50 15.17 33.75
C LYS A 339 -0.95 14.52 35.06
N ALA A 340 -1.91 13.59 34.99
CA ALA A 340 -2.36 12.85 36.18
C ALA A 340 -1.23 11.99 36.78
N ARG A 341 -0.48 11.25 35.95
CA ARG A 341 0.65 10.44 36.41
C ARG A 341 1.79 11.26 36.97
N THR A 342 2.08 12.42 36.41
CA THR A 342 3.11 13.32 36.95
C THR A 342 2.71 13.81 38.35
N ALA A 343 1.45 14.19 38.56
CA ALA A 343 0.96 14.60 39.88
C ALA A 343 1.02 13.45 40.91
N GLU A 344 0.57 12.25 40.53
CA GLU A 344 0.69 11.06 41.39
C GLU A 344 2.15 10.75 41.76
N LEU A 345 3.07 10.88 40.81
CA LEU A 345 4.49 10.63 41.03
C LEU A 345 5.12 11.67 41.96
N GLU A 346 4.76 12.94 41.83
CA GLU A 346 5.20 14.00 42.73
C GLU A 346 4.73 13.78 44.17
N GLU A 347 3.46 13.38 44.36
CA GLU A 347 2.92 13.03 45.67
C GLU A 347 3.62 11.81 46.28
N ALA A 348 3.81 10.75 45.50
CA ALA A 348 4.52 9.55 45.94
C ALA A 348 5.98 9.85 46.32
N TYR A 349 6.67 10.67 45.52
CA TYR A 349 8.04 11.10 45.81
C TYR A 349 8.13 11.90 47.11
N LYS A 350 7.18 12.82 47.33
CA LYS A 350 7.13 13.60 48.57
C LYS A 350 6.88 12.69 49.79
N ALA A 351 5.93 11.77 49.70
CA ALA A 351 5.63 10.82 50.76
C ALA A 351 6.82 9.89 51.07
N LEU A 352 7.52 9.42 50.03
CA LEU A 352 8.74 8.63 50.18
C LEU A 352 9.82 9.41 50.94
N LYS A 353 10.08 10.65 50.54
CA LYS A 353 11.08 11.52 51.18
C LYS A 353 10.73 11.82 52.65
N GLU A 354 9.46 12.02 52.96
CA GLU A 354 8.98 12.18 54.35
C GLU A 354 9.18 10.90 55.16
N ASN A 355 8.88 9.73 54.59
CA ASN A 355 9.11 8.44 55.25
C ASN A 355 10.59 8.14 55.48
N GLU A 356 11.46 8.42 54.51
CA GLU A 356 12.92 8.31 54.66
C GLU A 356 13.42 9.20 55.80
N GLY A 357 12.92 10.44 55.89
CA GLY A 357 13.23 11.35 56.99
C GLY A 357 12.80 10.80 58.35
N ARG A 358 11.56 10.30 58.46
CA ARG A 358 11.04 9.68 59.69
C ARG A 358 11.82 8.43 60.09
N LEU A 359 12.21 7.61 59.12
CA LEU A 359 13.01 6.40 59.37
C LEU A 359 14.40 6.76 59.89
N SER A 360 15.06 7.75 59.27
CA SER A 360 16.37 8.25 59.72
C SER A 360 16.31 8.82 61.15
N GLU A 361 15.24 9.56 61.48
CA GLU A 361 15.03 10.08 62.83
C GLU A 361 14.75 8.95 63.84
N ALA A 362 13.92 7.97 63.49
CA ALA A 362 13.65 6.81 64.33
C ALA A 362 14.91 5.97 64.58
N GLN A 363 15.73 5.73 63.54
CA GLN A 363 17.04 5.07 63.64
C GLN A 363 17.94 5.83 64.62
N LYS A 364 18.00 7.16 64.50
CA LYS A 364 18.77 8.03 65.41
C LYS A 364 18.30 7.96 66.85
N MET A 365 16.99 8.00 67.09
CA MET A 365 16.44 7.92 68.45
C MET A 365 16.63 6.53 69.08
N ALA A 366 16.54 5.49 68.27
CA ALA A 366 16.69 4.11 68.72
C ALA A 366 18.17 3.66 68.79
N HIS A 367 19.11 4.45 68.24
CA HIS A 367 20.51 4.08 68.05
C HIS A 367 20.69 2.77 67.29
N ILE A 368 19.94 2.62 66.19
CA ILE A 368 19.98 1.45 65.30
C ILE A 368 20.54 1.87 63.95
N GLY A 369 21.77 1.43 63.65
CA GLY A 369 22.38 1.56 62.33
C GLY A 369 22.16 0.31 61.48
N ASN A 370 22.04 0.49 60.16
CA ASN A 370 22.17 -0.58 59.17
C ASN A 370 23.46 -0.44 58.37
N TRP A 371 23.91 -1.58 57.84
CA TRP A 371 25.05 -1.67 56.95
C TRP A 371 24.84 -2.79 55.92
N ASP A 372 25.51 -2.67 54.78
CA ASP A 372 25.68 -3.73 53.78
C ASP A 372 27.18 -3.86 53.49
N TRP A 373 27.65 -5.06 53.17
CA TRP A 373 29.05 -5.32 52.83
C TRP A 373 29.14 -6.25 51.63
N ASP A 374 29.66 -5.71 50.53
CA ASP A 374 30.04 -6.50 49.37
C ASP A 374 31.38 -7.19 49.63
N LEU A 375 31.32 -8.50 49.88
CA LEU A 375 32.46 -9.37 50.15
C LEU A 375 33.42 -9.52 48.96
N VAL A 376 32.96 -9.30 47.72
CA VAL A 376 33.77 -9.44 46.50
C VAL A 376 34.59 -8.19 46.26
N THR A 377 33.99 -7.02 46.44
CA THR A 377 34.67 -5.72 46.24
C THR A 377 35.24 -5.12 47.52
N ASN A 378 34.96 -5.73 48.67
CA ASN A 378 35.28 -5.27 50.03
C ASN A 378 34.77 -3.85 50.32
N ARG A 379 33.63 -3.47 49.75
CA ARG A 379 32.99 -2.16 49.95
C ARG A 379 31.77 -2.33 50.85
N SER A 380 31.62 -1.42 51.82
CA SER A 380 30.45 -1.38 52.67
C SER A 380 29.60 -0.15 52.41
N TYR A 381 28.31 -0.26 52.66
CA TYR A 381 27.37 0.85 52.76
C TYR A 381 26.94 0.96 54.21
N TRP A 382 26.98 2.14 54.79
CA TRP A 382 26.57 2.40 56.17
C TRP A 382 25.46 3.45 56.15
N SER A 383 24.41 3.24 56.95
CA SER A 383 23.45 4.31 57.25
C SER A 383 24.11 5.43 58.06
N ASP A 384 23.56 6.65 57.98
CA ASP A 384 24.03 7.81 58.74
C ASP A 384 24.15 7.54 60.24
N GLU A 385 23.21 6.78 60.82
CA GLU A 385 23.26 6.44 62.24
C GLU A 385 24.41 5.46 62.56
N MET A 386 24.77 4.59 61.62
CA MET A 386 25.88 3.66 61.79
C MET A 386 27.22 4.39 61.96
N TYR A 387 27.43 5.48 61.19
CA TYR A 387 28.57 6.37 61.40
C TYR A 387 28.54 7.03 62.79
N ARG A 388 27.38 7.55 63.21
CA ARG A 388 27.23 8.22 64.52
C ARG A 388 27.47 7.28 65.71
N ILE A 389 27.05 6.01 65.61
CA ILE A 389 27.31 4.97 66.61
C ILE A 389 28.83 4.77 66.79
N PHE A 390 29.60 4.87 65.71
CA PHE A 390 31.07 4.75 65.72
C PHE A 390 31.79 6.08 66.02
N GLY A 391 31.06 7.18 66.18
CA GLY A 391 31.63 8.52 66.42
C GLY A 391 32.16 9.21 65.16
N LEU A 392 31.67 8.82 63.99
CA LEU A 392 32.11 9.31 62.68
C LEU A 392 31.04 10.19 62.01
N GLU A 393 31.48 11.06 61.11
CA GLU A 393 30.59 11.82 60.24
C GLU A 393 30.11 10.96 59.04
N PRO A 394 28.82 11.05 58.64
CA PRO A 394 28.27 10.31 57.50
C PRO A 394 29.03 10.59 56.19
N GLN A 395 29.28 9.53 55.42
CA GLN A 395 30.05 9.58 54.17
C GLN A 395 29.37 8.77 53.07
N GLU A 396 29.77 9.00 51.81
CA GLU A 396 29.18 8.35 50.62
C GLU A 396 29.49 6.83 50.55
N PHE A 397 30.56 6.38 51.21
CA PHE A 397 30.96 4.96 51.27
C PHE A 397 31.29 4.55 52.71
N GLY A 398 30.90 3.34 53.09
CA GLY A 398 31.18 2.74 54.39
C GLY A 398 32.67 2.41 54.59
N LEU A 399 33.05 2.14 55.84
CA LEU A 399 34.42 1.74 56.18
C LEU A 399 34.71 0.32 55.68
N THR A 400 35.93 0.07 55.18
CA THR A 400 36.38 -1.30 54.89
C THR A 400 36.45 -2.12 56.17
N TYR A 401 36.29 -3.44 56.07
CA TYR A 401 36.36 -4.34 57.22
C TYR A 401 37.62 -4.11 58.08
N ASP A 402 38.78 -3.91 57.44
CA ASP A 402 40.06 -3.65 58.12
C ASP A 402 40.04 -2.37 58.97
N LYS A 403 39.29 -1.35 58.55
CA LYS A 403 39.13 -0.11 59.31
C LYS A 403 38.17 -0.31 60.47
N ILE A 404 37.06 -1.01 60.25
CA ILE A 404 36.08 -1.36 61.30
C ILE A 404 36.76 -2.17 62.41
N TYR A 405 37.65 -3.10 62.03
CA TYR A 405 38.39 -3.95 62.96
C TYR A 405 39.19 -3.17 64.01
N ASN A 406 39.70 -1.99 63.64
CA ASN A 406 40.46 -1.14 64.56
C ASN A 406 39.59 -0.51 65.66
N TYR A 407 38.30 -0.33 65.41
CA TYR A 407 37.34 0.18 66.39
C TYR A 407 36.88 -0.91 67.36
N ILE A 408 37.14 -2.19 67.11
CA ILE A 408 36.73 -3.28 68.02
C ILE A 408 37.68 -3.35 69.22
N HIS A 409 37.10 -3.43 70.42
CA HIS A 409 37.85 -3.61 71.66
C HIS A 409 38.77 -4.84 71.58
N PRO A 410 40.06 -4.75 71.96
CA PRO A 410 41.03 -5.84 71.79
C PRO A 410 40.56 -7.22 72.29
N ASP A 411 39.91 -7.25 73.46
CA ASP A 411 39.41 -8.49 74.09
C ASP A 411 38.26 -9.17 73.32
N ASP A 412 37.54 -8.43 72.47
CA ASP A 412 36.34 -8.94 71.77
C ASP A 412 36.65 -9.35 70.31
N ARG A 413 37.88 -9.10 69.82
CA ARG A 413 38.30 -9.36 68.43
C ARG A 413 38.24 -10.84 68.08
N ASP A 414 38.83 -11.70 68.91
CA ASP A 414 38.85 -13.15 68.70
C ASP A 414 37.42 -13.74 68.75
N TYR A 415 36.56 -13.19 69.62
CA TYR A 415 35.16 -13.57 69.71
C TYR A 415 34.39 -13.19 68.44
N LEU A 416 34.55 -11.96 67.95
CA LEU A 416 33.86 -11.49 66.76
C LEU A 416 34.37 -12.20 65.49
N GLU A 417 35.67 -12.43 65.36
CA GLU A 417 36.24 -13.14 64.20
C GLU A 417 35.71 -14.58 64.10
N ASN A 418 35.60 -15.27 65.24
CA ASN A 418 34.98 -16.60 65.30
C ASN A 418 33.48 -16.55 65.01
N SER A 419 32.78 -15.51 65.47
CA SER A 419 31.35 -15.33 65.22
C SER A 419 31.05 -15.00 63.75
N ILE A 420 31.89 -14.20 63.09
CA ILE A 420 31.82 -13.94 61.64
C ILE A 420 32.14 -15.20 60.83
N LYS A 421 33.17 -15.97 61.21
CA LYS A 421 33.46 -17.27 60.58
C LYS A 421 32.29 -18.24 60.71
N ARG A 422 31.59 -18.23 61.85
CA ARG A 422 30.35 -18.97 62.03
C ARG A 422 29.21 -18.40 61.19
N ALA A 423 29.06 -17.08 61.10
CA ALA A 423 28.07 -16.43 60.24
C ALA A 423 28.21 -16.86 58.77
N LEU A 424 29.44 -16.86 58.26
CA LEU A 424 29.79 -17.23 56.88
C LEU A 424 29.54 -18.71 56.57
N ASN A 425 29.63 -19.59 57.58
CA ASN A 425 29.47 -21.05 57.41
C ASN A 425 28.07 -21.57 57.80
N GLU A 426 27.42 -20.97 58.80
CA GLU A 426 26.19 -21.46 59.45
C GLU A 426 24.98 -20.55 59.20
N GLY A 427 25.19 -19.32 58.71
CA GLY A 427 24.13 -18.44 58.17
C GLY A 427 23.34 -17.62 59.19
N SER A 428 23.78 -17.53 60.45
CA SER A 428 23.25 -16.60 61.45
C SER A 428 24.32 -16.26 62.48
N CYS A 429 24.45 -14.98 62.83
CA CYS A 429 25.32 -14.53 63.90
C CYS A 429 24.59 -13.49 64.75
N ASP A 430 24.33 -13.82 66.01
CA ASP A 430 23.96 -12.82 67.01
C ASP A 430 25.22 -12.60 67.86
N SER A 431 25.68 -11.37 67.95
CA SER A 431 26.94 -11.06 68.65
C SER A 431 26.86 -9.70 69.30
N ASP A 432 27.21 -9.64 70.58
CA ASP A 432 27.33 -8.40 71.30
C ASP A 432 28.84 -8.17 71.51
N TYR A 433 29.37 -7.06 71.02
CA TYR A 433 30.80 -6.76 71.10
C TYR A 433 31.03 -5.28 71.40
N ARG A 434 32.17 -4.98 72.03
CA ARG A 434 32.55 -3.63 72.43
C ARG A 434 33.35 -2.95 71.33
N ILE A 435 33.06 -1.68 71.12
CA ILE A 435 33.83 -0.79 70.26
C ILE A 435 34.44 0.34 71.08
N ILE A 436 35.58 0.83 70.63
CA ILE A 436 36.21 2.07 71.08
C ILE A 436 35.96 3.07 69.95
N SER A 437 35.02 4.00 70.15
CA SER A 437 34.68 5.01 69.14
C SER A 437 35.79 6.06 68.99
N ASP A 438 35.74 6.85 67.92
CA ASP A 438 36.79 7.85 67.59
C ASP A 438 36.94 8.95 68.66
N ASP A 439 35.87 9.18 69.45
CA ASP A 439 35.83 10.06 70.61
C ASP A 439 36.52 9.46 71.87
N GLY A 440 37.06 8.25 71.78
CA GLY A 440 37.70 7.52 72.87
C GLY A 440 36.73 6.85 73.85
N GLY A 441 35.42 6.90 73.59
CA GLY A 441 34.40 6.24 74.39
C GLY A 441 34.30 4.73 74.10
N GLU A 442 34.05 3.93 75.14
CA GLU A 442 33.73 2.51 74.98
C GLU A 442 32.21 2.32 74.87
N ARG A 443 31.75 1.62 73.84
CA ARG A 443 30.32 1.38 73.55
C ARG A 443 30.08 -0.10 73.26
N VAL A 444 28.92 -0.64 73.64
CA VAL A 444 28.51 -2.02 73.30
C VAL A 444 27.61 -1.97 72.06
N VAL A 445 27.97 -2.70 71.01
CA VAL A 445 27.18 -2.87 69.79
C VAL A 445 26.53 -4.24 69.81
N GLN A 446 25.20 -4.28 69.65
CA GLN A 446 24.46 -5.51 69.47
C GLN A 446 24.27 -5.79 67.99
N PHE A 447 24.77 -6.94 67.55
CA PHE A 447 24.57 -7.47 66.21
C PHE A 447 23.46 -8.52 66.25
N ARG A 448 22.41 -8.30 65.46
CA ARG A 448 21.24 -9.17 65.32
C ARG A 448 20.96 -9.35 63.84
N ASP A 449 21.00 -10.58 63.37
CA ASP A 449 21.11 -10.85 61.92
C ASP A 449 19.88 -11.59 61.36
N LYS A 450 19.08 -12.22 62.23
CA LYS A 450 18.12 -13.25 61.81
C LYS A 450 16.92 -12.73 61.00
N GLU A 451 16.35 -11.59 61.37
CA GLU A 451 15.15 -11.04 60.71
C GLU A 451 15.50 -10.17 59.49
N VAL A 452 16.69 -9.53 59.50
CA VAL A 452 17.16 -8.66 58.42
C VAL A 452 17.76 -9.46 57.26
N LEU A 453 18.51 -10.55 57.53
CA LEU A 453 19.00 -11.45 56.47
C LEU A 453 17.87 -12.14 55.71
N GLU A 454 16.77 -12.52 56.38
CA GLU A 454 15.64 -13.15 55.71
C GLU A 454 14.92 -12.17 54.78
N ALA A 455 14.65 -10.95 55.25
CA ALA A 455 14.06 -9.90 54.42
C ALA A 455 14.97 -9.47 53.26
N PHE A 456 16.30 -9.41 53.50
CA PHE A 456 17.28 -9.07 52.48
C PHE A 456 17.48 -10.19 51.46
N ARG A 457 17.57 -11.46 51.89
CA ARG A 457 17.61 -12.63 50.99
C ARG A 457 16.36 -12.73 50.13
N GLU A 458 15.19 -12.41 50.67
CA GLU A 458 13.96 -12.32 49.86
C GLU A 458 14.03 -11.24 48.79
N SER A 459 14.50 -10.03 49.16
CA SER A 459 14.68 -8.94 48.21
C SER A 459 15.71 -9.29 47.13
N GLN A 460 16.86 -9.88 47.52
CA GLN A 460 17.88 -10.34 46.59
C GLN A 460 17.38 -11.44 45.65
N ASN A 461 16.61 -12.41 46.13
CA ASN A 461 16.06 -13.47 45.29
C ASN A 461 15.07 -12.91 44.25
N ARG A 462 14.28 -11.88 44.60
CA ARG A 462 13.41 -11.17 43.64
C ARG A 462 14.24 -10.41 42.59
N VAL A 463 15.30 -9.71 43.00
CA VAL A 463 16.22 -9.02 42.09
C VAL A 463 16.92 -10.02 41.17
N ILE A 464 17.38 -11.16 41.69
CA ILE A 464 17.98 -12.24 40.93
C ILE A 464 17.00 -12.83 39.92
N SER A 465 15.73 -13.03 40.30
CA SER A 465 14.67 -13.47 39.40
C SER A 465 14.51 -12.49 38.23
N MET A 466 14.48 -11.18 38.50
CA MET A 466 14.43 -10.13 37.49
C MET A 466 15.70 -10.08 36.61
N SER A 467 16.89 -10.24 37.20
CA SER A 467 18.16 -10.24 36.45
C SER A 467 18.29 -11.46 35.52
N LEU A 468 17.82 -12.63 35.94
CA LEU A 468 17.82 -13.84 35.11
C LEU A 468 16.89 -13.69 33.89
N ILE A 469 15.77 -12.98 34.04
CA ILE A 469 14.91 -12.63 32.90
C ILE A 469 15.69 -11.77 31.90
N HIS A 470 16.38 -10.73 32.37
CA HIS A 470 17.20 -9.87 31.51
C HIS A 470 18.33 -10.62 30.79
N GLU A 471 19.01 -11.54 31.48
CA GLU A 471 20.09 -12.35 30.90
C GLU A 471 19.58 -13.28 29.79
N GLU A 472 18.46 -13.96 30.02
CA GLU A 472 17.88 -14.88 29.04
C GLU A 472 17.25 -14.14 27.85
N LEU A 473 16.75 -12.92 28.05
CA LEU A 473 16.32 -12.03 26.97
C LEU A 473 17.51 -11.64 26.06
N TYR A 474 18.68 -11.34 26.62
CA TYR A 474 19.86 -10.95 25.84
C TYR A 474 20.44 -12.12 25.02
N LYS A 475 20.26 -13.37 25.48
CA LYS A 475 20.63 -14.58 24.72
C LYS A 475 19.66 -14.88 23.59
N GLY A 476 18.41 -14.42 23.69
CA GLY A 476 17.43 -14.47 22.62
C GLY A 476 17.81 -13.51 21.49
N LYS A 477 17.93 -13.99 20.25
CA LYS A 477 18.32 -13.19 19.08
C LYS A 477 17.22 -12.21 18.64
N GLY A 478 16.91 -11.20 19.45
CA GLY A 478 16.15 -10.00 19.05
C GLY A 478 14.62 -10.11 18.97
N ASN A 479 14.00 -11.13 19.56
CA ASN A 479 12.55 -11.19 19.72
C ASN A 479 12.15 -10.82 21.17
N ASP A 480 11.07 -10.05 21.36
CA ASP A 480 10.46 -9.71 22.67
C ASP A 480 9.87 -10.91 23.43
N ALA A 481 10.26 -12.14 23.07
CA ALA A 481 9.74 -13.40 23.60
C ALA A 481 10.86 -14.21 24.24
N LEU A 482 10.72 -14.45 25.54
CA LEU A 482 11.63 -15.22 26.39
C LEU A 482 11.26 -16.71 26.33
N ASP A 483 12.23 -17.61 26.16
CA ASP A 483 12.04 -19.04 26.45
C ASP A 483 11.82 -19.23 27.96
N PHE A 484 10.54 -19.32 28.34
CA PHE A 484 10.14 -19.32 29.73
C PHE A 484 10.50 -20.64 30.41
N SER A 485 10.51 -21.76 29.67
CA SER A 485 10.91 -23.06 30.21
C SER A 485 12.40 -23.11 30.54
N ALA A 486 13.25 -22.52 29.70
CA ALA A 486 14.68 -22.38 29.98
C ALA A 486 14.94 -21.46 31.18
N TYR A 487 14.25 -20.32 31.24
CA TYR A 487 14.31 -19.38 32.36
C TYR A 487 13.87 -20.02 33.67
N LEU A 488 12.72 -20.69 33.70
CA LEU A 488 12.13 -21.28 34.89
C LEU A 488 13.02 -22.38 35.48
N ARG A 489 13.69 -23.15 34.61
CA ARG A 489 14.69 -24.14 35.03
C ARG A 489 15.85 -23.49 35.80
N LYS A 490 16.45 -22.44 35.23
CA LYS A 490 17.56 -21.69 35.85
C LYS A 490 17.16 -21.04 37.17
N LEU A 491 15.98 -20.39 37.20
CA LEU A 491 15.45 -19.78 38.42
C LEU A 491 15.29 -20.84 39.53
N SER A 492 14.62 -21.95 39.22
CA SER A 492 14.32 -23.00 40.19
C SER A 492 15.59 -23.69 40.71
N GLU A 493 16.56 -23.95 39.82
CA GLU A 493 17.88 -24.47 40.21
C GLU A 493 18.63 -23.51 41.11
N LYS A 494 18.60 -22.21 40.82
CA LYS A 494 19.27 -21.19 41.65
C LYS A 494 18.62 -21.07 43.02
N LEU A 495 17.29 -21.06 43.10
CA LEU A 495 16.56 -21.06 44.38
C LEU A 495 16.86 -22.33 45.17
N PHE A 496 16.86 -23.49 44.50
CA PHE A 496 17.22 -24.76 45.12
C PHE A 496 18.63 -24.71 45.71
N GLN A 497 19.62 -24.16 44.98
CA GLN A 497 20.97 -23.96 45.48
C GLN A 497 20.99 -23.02 46.69
N THR A 498 20.31 -21.87 46.62
CA THR A 498 20.27 -20.88 47.71
C THR A 498 19.70 -21.45 49.02
N TYR A 499 18.63 -22.25 48.94
CA TYR A 499 17.94 -22.75 50.14
C TYR A 499 18.39 -24.15 50.60
N SER A 500 19.04 -24.93 49.74
CA SER A 500 19.47 -26.31 50.08
C SER A 500 20.87 -26.42 50.67
N LEU A 501 21.58 -25.30 50.91
CA LEU A 501 22.95 -25.27 51.45
C LEU A 501 23.13 -26.04 52.77
N ASN A 502 22.06 -26.24 53.56
CA ASN A 502 22.10 -26.90 54.88
C ASN A 502 21.16 -28.13 55.02
N GLY A 503 20.64 -28.72 53.94
CA GLY A 503 19.66 -29.82 54.02
C GLY A 503 19.76 -30.82 52.86
N LYS A 504 20.36 -31.99 53.10
CA LYS A 504 20.70 -32.98 52.05
C LYS A 504 19.53 -33.83 51.51
N ASN A 505 18.26 -33.55 51.85
CA ASN A 505 17.16 -34.49 51.61
C ASN A 505 15.90 -33.91 50.93
N ILE A 506 15.98 -32.72 50.32
CA ILE A 506 14.89 -32.17 49.49
C ILE A 506 15.23 -32.36 48.01
N SER A 507 14.28 -32.85 47.20
CA SER A 507 14.46 -33.04 45.76
C SER A 507 13.59 -32.08 44.93
N LEU A 508 14.13 -31.55 43.83
CA LEU A 508 13.40 -30.70 42.89
C LEU A 508 13.11 -31.48 41.60
N TYR A 509 11.84 -31.58 41.22
CA TYR A 509 11.40 -32.16 39.97
C TYR A 509 10.72 -31.11 39.09
N MET A 510 11.04 -31.09 37.80
CA MET A 510 10.48 -30.14 36.85
C MET A 510 9.94 -30.87 35.61
N ASN A 511 8.71 -30.55 35.23
CA ASN A 511 8.08 -31.01 33.98
C ASN A 511 7.54 -29.80 33.22
N LEU A 512 8.34 -29.25 32.31
CA LEU A 512 8.04 -27.99 31.63
C LEU A 512 7.78 -28.25 30.14
N GLU A 513 6.70 -27.66 29.63
CA GLU A 513 6.36 -27.66 28.20
C GLU A 513 7.54 -27.16 27.34
N GLU A 514 7.91 -27.89 26.30
CA GLU A 514 8.99 -27.50 25.40
C GLU A 514 8.57 -26.32 24.50
N ASN A 515 9.54 -25.49 24.08
CA ASN A 515 9.32 -24.36 23.15
C ASN A 515 8.26 -23.34 23.61
N THR A 516 8.11 -23.13 24.92
CA THR A 516 7.16 -22.16 25.46
C THR A 516 7.82 -20.79 25.60
N SER A 517 7.44 -19.85 24.73
CA SER A 517 7.94 -18.47 24.77
C SER A 517 6.88 -17.48 25.22
N PHE A 518 7.21 -16.65 26.21
CA PHE A 518 6.32 -15.61 26.75
C PHE A 518 6.94 -14.22 26.59
N ASN A 519 6.09 -13.19 26.44
CA ASN A 519 6.52 -11.81 26.51
C ASN A 519 6.81 -11.39 27.95
N MET A 520 7.39 -10.20 28.13
CA MET A 520 7.76 -9.68 29.45
C MET A 520 6.55 -9.50 30.38
N ASP A 521 5.40 -9.08 29.84
CA ASP A 521 4.17 -8.87 30.60
C ASP A 521 3.67 -10.15 31.28
N ILE A 522 4.06 -11.33 30.77
CA ILE A 522 3.68 -12.63 31.32
C ILE A 522 4.85 -13.27 32.07
N ALA A 523 6.06 -13.22 31.52
CA ALA A 523 7.24 -13.87 32.08
C ALA A 523 7.66 -13.28 33.44
N VAL A 524 7.62 -11.95 33.61
CA VAL A 524 8.03 -11.28 34.84
C VAL A 524 7.11 -11.62 36.02
N PRO A 525 5.77 -11.45 35.90
CA PRO A 525 4.87 -11.85 36.98
C PRO A 525 4.98 -13.32 37.34
N LEU A 526 5.03 -14.23 36.34
CA LEU A 526 5.15 -15.67 36.59
C LEU A 526 6.47 -16.04 37.29
N GLY A 527 7.58 -15.42 36.89
CA GLY A 527 8.89 -15.64 37.51
C GLY A 527 8.92 -15.22 38.99
N ILE A 528 8.27 -14.11 39.33
CA ILE A 528 8.14 -13.66 40.72
C ILE A 528 7.20 -14.60 41.49
N ILE A 529 6.08 -15.03 40.90
CA ILE A 529 5.16 -15.97 41.56
C ILE A 529 5.86 -17.29 41.91
N VAL A 530 6.62 -17.86 40.96
CA VAL A 530 7.41 -19.07 41.21
C VAL A 530 8.40 -18.83 42.34
N ASN A 531 9.12 -17.71 42.32
CA ASN A 531 10.08 -17.36 43.35
C ASN A 531 9.46 -17.35 44.75
N GLU A 532 8.31 -16.69 44.92
CA GLU A 532 7.64 -16.62 46.22
C GLU A 532 7.12 -18.00 46.68
N ILE A 533 6.46 -18.75 45.79
CA ILE A 533 5.86 -20.04 46.16
C ILE A 533 6.94 -21.08 46.47
N VAL A 534 7.98 -21.19 45.65
CA VAL A 534 9.08 -22.15 45.86
C VAL A 534 9.87 -21.79 47.12
N SER A 535 10.14 -20.50 47.35
CA SER A 535 10.83 -20.05 48.58
C SER A 535 10.01 -20.39 49.83
N ASN A 536 8.69 -20.21 49.78
CA ASN A 536 7.80 -20.57 50.89
C ASN A 536 7.78 -22.08 51.16
N ALA A 537 7.81 -22.91 50.10
CA ALA A 537 7.90 -24.35 50.27
C ALA A 537 9.17 -24.76 51.03
N PHE A 538 10.34 -24.20 50.68
CA PHE A 538 11.57 -24.46 51.41
C PHE A 538 11.52 -24.04 52.89
N LYS A 539 10.90 -22.90 53.18
CA LYS A 539 10.84 -22.34 54.54
C LYS A 539 9.87 -23.08 55.44
N HIS A 540 8.70 -23.44 54.92
CA HIS A 540 7.56 -23.83 55.75
C HIS A 540 7.10 -25.26 55.53
N ALA A 541 7.28 -25.83 54.33
CA ALA A 541 6.74 -27.16 54.03
C ALA A 541 7.54 -28.30 54.69
N PHE A 542 8.85 -28.11 54.92
CA PHE A 542 9.75 -29.18 55.37
C PHE A 542 10.47 -28.89 56.70
N PRO A 543 9.78 -28.92 57.86
CA PRO A 543 10.42 -28.76 59.17
C PRO A 543 11.56 -29.76 59.42
N GLU A 544 11.42 -30.99 58.92
CA GLU A 544 12.43 -32.06 59.02
C GLU A 544 13.48 -32.03 57.89
N LYS A 545 13.47 -30.99 57.04
CA LYS A 545 14.40 -30.77 55.91
C LYS A 545 14.49 -31.96 54.93
N LYS A 546 13.38 -32.68 54.74
CA LYS A 546 13.22 -33.79 53.78
C LYS A 546 11.90 -33.64 53.02
N GLY A 547 11.93 -33.85 51.71
CA GLY A 547 10.72 -33.79 50.88
C GLY A 547 10.99 -33.60 49.40
N GLU A 548 9.96 -33.24 48.66
CA GLU A 548 9.98 -33.05 47.22
C GLU A 548 9.21 -31.78 46.85
N ILE A 549 9.79 -30.98 45.96
CA ILE A 549 9.11 -29.87 45.30
C ILE A 549 8.98 -30.23 43.82
N ARG A 550 7.78 -30.05 43.25
CA ARG A 550 7.51 -30.29 41.83
C ARG A 550 6.96 -29.05 41.16
N ILE A 551 7.55 -28.67 40.02
CA ILE A 551 7.12 -27.55 39.18
C ILE A 551 6.70 -28.11 37.82
N GLN A 552 5.49 -27.78 37.38
CA GLN A 552 4.95 -28.23 36.11
C GLN A 552 4.36 -27.06 35.32
N LEU A 553 4.73 -26.92 34.05
CA LEU A 553 4.15 -25.95 33.14
C LEU A 553 3.60 -26.71 31.93
N GLN A 554 2.31 -26.53 31.63
CA GLN A 554 1.63 -27.27 30.57
C GLN A 554 0.67 -26.36 29.79
N LYS A 555 0.56 -26.59 28.47
CA LYS A 555 -0.48 -25.98 27.62
C LYS A 555 -1.74 -26.85 27.69
N GLU A 556 -2.83 -26.31 28.25
CA GLU A 556 -4.06 -27.08 28.55
C GLU A 556 -4.99 -27.19 27.33
N LYS A 557 -5.28 -26.08 26.64
CA LYS A 557 -6.15 -26.03 25.44
C LYS A 557 -5.80 -24.85 24.52
N ILE A 558 -6.05 -25.02 23.23
CA ILE A 558 -6.16 -23.91 22.26
C ILE A 558 -7.62 -23.44 22.32
N CYS A 559 -7.86 -22.17 22.64
CA CYS A 559 -9.21 -21.63 22.66
C CYS A 559 -9.71 -21.42 21.22
N ASN A 560 -10.98 -21.75 20.94
CA ASN A 560 -11.61 -21.48 19.63
C ASN A 560 -11.80 -19.96 19.35
N GLU A 561 -11.49 -19.11 20.34
CA GLU A 561 -11.38 -17.66 20.18
C GLU A 561 -10.00 -17.33 19.61
N VAL A 562 -9.98 -16.58 18.51
CA VAL A 562 -8.81 -16.22 17.70
C VAL A 562 -7.55 -15.97 18.56
N ASN A 563 -6.51 -16.78 18.34
CA ASN A 563 -5.14 -16.61 18.87
C ASN A 563 -4.97 -16.58 20.41
N ARG A 564 -5.71 -17.38 21.18
CA ARG A 564 -5.42 -17.53 22.63
C ARG A 564 -5.21 -18.98 23.06
N SER A 565 -4.18 -19.17 23.88
CA SER A 565 -3.79 -20.47 24.45
C SER A 565 -3.85 -20.41 25.97
N LEU A 566 -4.50 -21.43 26.57
CA LEU A 566 -4.62 -21.56 28.03
C LEU A 566 -3.43 -22.37 28.56
N PHE A 567 -2.72 -21.81 29.55
CA PHE A 567 -1.60 -22.47 30.23
C PHE A 567 -1.92 -22.72 31.70
N SER A 568 -1.35 -23.80 32.23
CA SER A 568 -1.38 -24.14 33.66
C SER A 568 0.03 -24.27 34.20
N LEU A 569 0.34 -23.52 35.26
CA LEU A 569 1.54 -23.64 36.09
C LEU A 569 1.15 -24.26 37.44
N LYS A 570 1.71 -25.42 37.76
CA LYS A 570 1.51 -26.13 39.02
C LYS A 570 2.81 -26.16 39.81
N ILE A 571 2.77 -25.71 41.05
CA ILE A 571 3.90 -25.76 41.98
C ILE A 571 3.42 -26.50 43.22
N SER A 572 4.04 -27.63 43.53
CA SER A 572 3.60 -28.50 44.62
C SER A 572 4.75 -28.93 45.51
N ASP A 573 4.45 -29.15 46.79
CA ASP A 573 5.31 -29.75 47.79
C ASP A 573 4.61 -30.94 48.45
N ASN A 574 5.40 -31.87 49.01
CA ASN A 574 4.88 -32.99 49.82
C ASN A 574 5.09 -32.78 51.33
N GLY A 575 5.15 -31.53 51.76
CA GLY A 575 5.45 -31.16 53.14
C GLY A 575 4.23 -31.21 54.06
N ILE A 576 4.31 -30.49 55.18
CA ILE A 576 3.25 -30.43 56.21
C ILE A 576 1.92 -29.84 55.72
N GLY A 577 1.93 -29.18 54.56
CA GLY A 577 0.75 -28.53 53.99
C GLY A 577 0.35 -27.23 54.69
N ILE A 578 -0.47 -26.43 54.03
CA ILE A 578 -1.09 -25.24 54.62
C ILE A 578 -2.34 -25.65 55.41
N PRO A 579 -2.56 -25.16 56.66
CA PRO A 579 -3.72 -25.51 57.48
C PRO A 579 -5.09 -25.27 56.79
N GLU A 580 -6.07 -26.13 57.09
CA GLU A 580 -7.47 -25.97 56.65
C GLU A 580 -8.10 -24.74 57.34
N GLY A 581 -8.55 -23.76 56.55
CA GLY A 581 -9.14 -22.49 57.03
C GLY A 581 -8.38 -21.22 56.66
N MET A 582 -7.15 -21.34 56.12
CA MET A 582 -6.36 -20.20 55.65
C MET A 582 -6.60 -19.96 54.14
N GLU A 583 -7.39 -18.94 53.80
CA GLU A 583 -7.63 -18.50 52.42
C GLU A 583 -6.47 -17.63 51.88
N LEU A 584 -6.23 -17.63 50.56
CA LEU A 584 -5.17 -16.80 49.94
C LEU A 584 -5.26 -15.31 50.29
N ALA A 585 -6.47 -14.80 50.49
CA ALA A 585 -6.73 -13.41 50.89
C ALA A 585 -6.45 -13.13 52.39
N SER A 586 -6.33 -14.17 53.21
CA SER A 586 -6.10 -14.08 54.66
C SER A 586 -4.62 -14.16 55.07
N PHE A 587 -3.70 -14.43 54.12
CA PHE A 587 -2.27 -14.42 54.42
C PHE A 587 -1.79 -12.98 54.65
N GLU A 588 -1.25 -12.70 55.83
CA GLU A 588 -0.70 -11.38 56.15
C GLU A 588 0.65 -11.11 55.45
N SER A 589 1.32 -12.16 54.95
CA SER A 589 2.65 -12.06 54.37
C SER A 589 2.66 -11.27 53.06
N LEU A 590 3.62 -10.35 52.93
CA LEU A 590 3.80 -9.49 51.76
C LEU A 590 3.96 -10.31 50.47
N GLY A 591 4.68 -11.43 50.53
CA GLY A 591 4.90 -12.33 49.38
C GLY A 591 3.60 -12.95 48.85
N MET A 592 2.67 -13.35 49.72
CA MET A 592 1.41 -13.96 49.26
C MET A 592 0.43 -12.91 48.70
N LYS A 593 0.44 -11.69 49.26
CA LYS A 593 -0.28 -10.54 48.67
C LYS A 593 0.26 -10.17 47.29
N LEU A 594 1.57 -10.28 47.11
CA LEU A 594 2.23 -10.08 45.82
C LEU A 594 1.81 -11.16 44.82
N VAL A 595 1.80 -12.44 45.20
CA VAL A 595 1.34 -13.55 44.34
C VAL A 595 -0.09 -13.31 43.83
N ASN A 596 -1.03 -12.93 44.71
CA ASN A 596 -2.41 -12.62 44.29
C ASN A 596 -2.46 -11.48 43.26
N THR A 597 -1.80 -10.35 43.56
CA THR A 597 -1.74 -9.19 42.65
C THR A 597 -1.17 -9.56 41.28
N LEU A 598 -0.11 -10.38 41.26
CA LEU A 598 0.55 -10.80 40.01
C LEU A 598 -0.31 -11.79 39.20
N VAL A 599 -1.07 -12.67 39.88
CA VAL A 599 -2.02 -13.55 39.19
C VAL A 599 -3.15 -12.74 38.56
N ASP A 600 -3.64 -11.70 39.23
CA ASP A 600 -4.65 -10.79 38.69
C ASP A 600 -4.11 -10.01 37.47
N GLN A 601 -2.84 -9.57 37.51
CA GLN A 601 -2.18 -8.93 36.36
C GLN A 601 -2.09 -9.83 35.13
N LEU A 602 -1.95 -11.14 35.34
CA LEU A 602 -1.97 -12.15 34.28
C LEU A 602 -3.39 -12.45 33.77
N CYS A 603 -4.42 -11.79 34.32
CA CYS A 603 -5.83 -12.16 34.14
C CYS A 603 -6.05 -13.65 34.42
N GLY A 604 -5.32 -14.20 35.39
CA GLY A 604 -5.28 -15.61 35.72
C GLY A 604 -6.13 -15.97 36.92
N LYS A 605 -6.17 -17.26 37.24
CA LYS A 605 -6.79 -17.81 38.45
C LYS A 605 -5.78 -18.63 39.21
N ILE A 606 -5.74 -18.49 40.53
CA ILE A 606 -4.95 -19.34 41.43
C ILE A 606 -5.86 -20.20 42.28
N GLU A 607 -5.51 -21.48 42.42
CA GLU A 607 -6.19 -22.46 43.26
C GLU A 607 -5.17 -23.15 44.17
N ILE A 608 -5.54 -23.39 45.44
CA ILE A 608 -4.72 -24.15 46.40
C ILE A 608 -5.38 -25.50 46.64
N ILE A 609 -4.63 -26.57 46.42
CA ILE A 609 -5.05 -27.96 46.65
C ILE A 609 -4.22 -28.51 47.81
N ARG A 610 -4.90 -29.06 48.83
CA ARG A 610 -4.31 -29.50 50.12
C ARG A 610 -4.52 -31.00 50.35
N ALA A 611 -3.98 -31.84 49.48
CA ALA A 611 -4.19 -33.30 49.56
C ALA A 611 -3.01 -34.05 50.20
N HIS A 612 -1.79 -33.81 49.70
CA HIS A 612 -0.56 -34.51 50.12
C HIS A 612 0.59 -33.51 50.24
N GLY A 613 0.39 -32.46 51.04
CA GLY A 613 1.19 -31.22 51.05
C GLY A 613 0.40 -30.07 50.46
N THR A 614 1.07 -29.13 49.80
CA THR A 614 0.41 -27.98 49.14
C THR A 614 0.67 -27.99 47.64
N GLU A 615 -0.37 -27.84 46.81
CA GLU A 615 -0.25 -27.52 45.39
C GLU A 615 -0.90 -26.16 45.11
N PHE A 616 -0.13 -25.27 44.52
CA PHE A 616 -0.61 -24.04 43.90
C PHE A 616 -0.78 -24.28 42.40
N ARG A 617 -1.98 -24.07 41.89
CA ARG A 617 -2.31 -24.16 40.47
C ARG A 617 -2.71 -22.80 39.94
N ILE A 618 -1.95 -22.28 38.99
CA ILE A 618 -2.16 -20.98 38.37
C ILE A 618 -2.52 -21.22 36.90
N THR A 619 -3.66 -20.70 36.48
CA THR A 619 -4.15 -20.83 35.11
C THR A 619 -4.27 -19.45 34.47
N PHE A 620 -3.71 -19.26 33.27
CA PHE A 620 -3.64 -17.95 32.60
C PHE A 620 -3.69 -18.09 31.07
N ASN A 621 -4.08 -17.02 30.39
CA ASN A 621 -4.21 -16.98 28.93
C ASN A 621 -3.04 -16.26 28.28
N VAL A 622 -2.54 -16.80 27.17
CA VAL A 622 -1.46 -16.21 26.36
C VAL A 622 -1.98 -15.95 24.96
N THR A 623 -1.75 -14.74 24.44
CA THR A 623 -2.15 -14.37 23.07
C THR A 623 -1.03 -14.72 22.10
N GLU A 624 -1.30 -15.57 21.11
CA GLU A 624 -0.32 -15.96 20.10
C GLU A 624 -0.22 -14.87 19.02
N ARG A 625 0.99 -14.34 18.75
CA ARG A 625 1.18 -13.43 17.61
C ARG A 625 1.04 -14.23 16.31
N SER A 626 0.13 -13.82 15.42
CA SER A 626 0.03 -14.38 14.07
C SER A 626 1.40 -14.29 13.39
N GLN A 627 2.01 -15.42 13.07
CA GLN A 627 3.10 -15.45 12.11
C GLN A 627 2.52 -15.06 10.75
N ILE A 628 2.63 -13.78 10.39
CA ILE A 628 2.48 -13.37 9.00
C ILE A 628 3.66 -14.05 8.27
N PRO A 629 3.43 -14.89 7.25
CA PRO A 629 4.53 -15.43 6.47
C PRO A 629 5.25 -14.24 5.84
N VAL A 630 6.53 -14.08 6.15
CA VAL A 630 7.41 -13.15 5.43
C VAL A 630 7.46 -13.65 4.00
N GLY A 631 6.58 -13.08 3.18
CA GLY A 631 6.53 -13.29 1.74
C GLY A 631 7.79 -12.74 1.12
N VAL A 632 8.36 -13.56 0.26
CA VAL A 632 9.36 -13.22 -0.75
C VAL A 632 8.92 -11.95 -1.48
N GLU A 633 9.75 -10.90 -1.42
CA GLU A 633 10.03 -9.97 -2.52
C GLU A 633 11.49 -9.54 -2.45
#